data_AF-A0A7X9KHC3-F1
#
_entry.id   AF-A0A7X9KHC3-F1
#
_cell.length_a   1.000
_cell.length_b   1.000
_cell.length_c   1.000
_cell.angle_alpha   90.00
_cell.angle_beta   90.00
_cell.angle_gamma   90.00
#
_symmetry.space_group_name_H-M   'P 1'
#
loop_
_entity.id
_entity.type
_entity.pdbx_description
1 polymer ?
#
loop_
_entity_poly.entity_id
_entity_poly.type
_entity_poly.pdbx_seq_one_letter_code
_entity_poly.pdbx_strand_id
1 'polypeptide(L)'
;MNAALVADLTAALSADRVRTGTTELGLYGRDASNFPGSAGVVCFPLTTAEVQAAVVAAVRHGVPFVARGSGTGLAGGATPLDHALVIALTKMDAVLSVDPVNRFAWVEPGVLNLDLTRQVTKYGLHFAPDPSSQQSCSIGGNVANNSGGPHCLSDGVTASHVLAMEVVLSDGSVVVLGGDEPEPAGLDLRGAFVGSEGMFGIATKVCVRLTQNAPAVRTMLMDFETVEAGAQTVSAIIAAGMVPAALEMMDQLCVQAVEAYIHAGLPVDAAAVLLVEVAGLPHGLEADVAR
;
A
#
# COMPACT_ATOMS: atom_id res chain seq x y z
N MET A 1 -1.13 -19.85 25.43
CA MET A 1 -1.51 -18.46 25.69
C MET A 1 -0.61 -17.89 26.76
N ASN A 2 0.18 -16.85 26.46
CA ASN A 2 1.09 -16.24 27.43
C ASN A 2 0.34 -15.17 28.26
N ALA A 3 -0.10 -15.54 29.47
CA ALA A 3 -0.90 -14.66 30.33
C ALA A 3 -0.14 -13.40 30.77
N ALA A 4 1.19 -13.49 30.95
CA ALA A 4 2.02 -12.36 31.34
C ALA A 4 2.12 -11.32 30.20
N LEU A 5 2.29 -11.77 28.95
CA LEU A 5 2.24 -10.90 27.78
C LEU A 5 0.89 -10.16 27.69
N VAL A 6 -0.23 -10.87 27.87
CA VAL A 6 -1.56 -10.26 27.80
C VAL A 6 -1.75 -9.19 28.88
N ALA A 7 -1.29 -9.44 30.11
CA ALA A 7 -1.33 -8.47 31.20
C ALA A 7 -0.53 -7.21 30.86
N ASP A 8 0.68 -7.35 30.32
CA ASP A 8 1.54 -6.22 29.94
C ASP A 8 0.94 -5.40 28.80
N LEU A 9 0.42 -6.06 27.76
CA LEU A 9 -0.29 -5.40 26.66
C LEU A 9 -1.54 -4.68 27.17
N THR A 10 -2.29 -5.28 28.08
CA THR A 10 -3.51 -4.67 28.65
C THR A 10 -3.18 -3.43 29.46
N ALA A 11 -2.08 -3.46 30.23
CA ALA A 11 -1.61 -2.30 30.99
C ALA A 11 -1.17 -1.14 30.08
N ALA A 12 -0.59 -1.44 28.91
CA ALA A 12 -0.14 -0.44 27.96
C ALA A 12 -1.24 0.11 27.04
N LEU A 13 -2.18 -0.73 26.57
CA LEU A 13 -3.15 -0.37 25.53
C LEU A 13 -4.60 -0.28 25.99
N SER A 14 -4.98 -0.81 27.16
CA SER A 14 -6.37 -1.12 27.59
C SER A 14 -6.90 -2.50 27.17
N ALA A 15 -7.77 -3.06 28.01
CA ALA A 15 -8.26 -4.43 27.88
C ALA A 15 -9.13 -4.65 26.62
N ASP A 16 -9.88 -3.64 26.19
CA ASP A 16 -10.71 -3.70 24.98
C ASP A 16 -9.89 -3.64 23.67
N ARG A 17 -8.58 -3.37 23.76
CA ARG A 17 -7.67 -3.35 22.60
C ARG A 17 -6.71 -4.53 22.57
N VAL A 18 -6.87 -5.51 23.46
CA VAL A 18 -6.11 -6.77 23.48
C VAL A 18 -7.06 -7.94 23.36
N ARG A 19 -6.93 -8.73 22.29
CA ARG A 19 -7.86 -9.80 21.93
C ARG A 19 -7.17 -11.16 21.93
N THR A 20 -7.79 -12.10 22.63
CA THR A 20 -7.37 -13.51 22.72
C THR A 20 -8.50 -14.48 22.40
N GLY A 21 -9.67 -13.96 21.99
CA GLY A 21 -10.83 -14.75 21.61
C GLY A 21 -10.59 -15.50 20.30
N THR A 22 -11.17 -16.69 20.16
CA THR A 22 -10.99 -17.54 18.98
C THR A 22 -11.42 -16.86 17.68
N THR A 23 -12.44 -16.01 17.74
CA THR A 23 -12.92 -15.22 16.60
C THR A 23 -11.86 -14.24 16.11
N GLU A 24 -11.33 -13.39 16.98
CA GLU A 24 -10.33 -12.39 16.61
C GLU A 24 -9.01 -13.05 16.19
N LEU A 25 -8.56 -14.09 16.91
CA LEU A 25 -7.37 -14.83 16.53
C LEU A 25 -7.53 -15.49 15.15
N GLY A 26 -8.73 -15.97 14.81
CA GLY A 26 -9.03 -16.52 13.49
C GLY A 26 -9.03 -15.47 12.38
N LEU A 27 -9.64 -14.31 12.62
CA LEU A 27 -9.73 -13.20 11.64
C LEU A 27 -8.36 -12.58 11.34
N TYR A 28 -7.52 -12.40 12.36
CA TYR A 28 -6.18 -11.82 12.23
C TYR A 28 -5.09 -12.86 12.00
N GLY A 29 -5.46 -14.15 11.94
CA GLY A 29 -4.56 -15.26 11.66
C GLY A 29 -4.26 -15.47 10.17
N ARG A 30 -4.85 -14.68 9.26
CA ARG A 30 -4.65 -14.80 7.80
C ARG A 30 -4.73 -13.43 7.14
N ASP A 31 -3.93 -13.18 6.11
CA ASP A 31 -4.16 -12.09 5.15
C ASP A 31 -4.98 -12.60 3.94
N ALA A 32 -4.93 -11.91 2.81
CA ALA A 32 -5.63 -12.31 1.60
C ALA A 32 -4.93 -13.44 0.81
N SER A 33 -3.79 -13.95 1.31
CA SER A 33 -3.14 -15.13 0.76
C SER A 33 -3.86 -16.43 1.13
N ASN A 34 -3.38 -17.54 0.57
CA ASN A 34 -3.84 -18.89 0.91
C ASN A 34 -3.04 -19.53 2.07
N PHE A 35 -2.13 -18.80 2.71
CA PHE A 35 -1.31 -19.36 3.78
C PHE A 35 -2.09 -19.45 5.11
N PRO A 36 -2.01 -20.58 5.82
CA PRO A 36 -2.55 -20.67 7.16
C PRO A 36 -1.63 -19.94 8.15
N GLY A 37 -2.23 -19.30 9.16
CA GLY A 37 -1.49 -18.71 10.26
C GLY A 37 -2.12 -19.02 11.61
N SER A 38 -1.40 -18.65 12.66
CA SER A 38 -1.76 -18.90 14.05
C SER A 38 -1.37 -17.68 14.89
N ALA A 39 -2.36 -16.84 15.21
CA ALA A 39 -2.21 -15.74 16.14
C ALA A 39 -2.33 -16.23 17.59
N GLY A 40 -1.48 -15.75 18.49
CA GLY A 40 -1.59 -16.00 19.93
C GLY A 40 -2.32 -14.90 20.70
N VAL A 41 -2.19 -13.67 20.22
CA VAL A 41 -2.84 -12.46 20.75
C VAL A 41 -2.86 -11.41 19.64
N VAL A 42 -3.90 -10.59 19.61
CA VAL A 42 -4.01 -9.43 18.70
C VAL A 42 -4.12 -8.17 19.55
N CYS A 43 -3.36 -7.13 19.22
CA CYS A 43 -3.50 -5.83 19.86
C CYS A 43 -3.75 -4.70 18.86
N PHE A 44 -4.42 -3.64 19.31
CA PHE A 44 -4.82 -2.49 18.50
C PHE A 44 -4.28 -1.19 19.11
N PRO A 45 -2.99 -0.86 18.90
CA PRO A 45 -2.42 0.39 19.39
C PRO A 45 -3.06 1.61 18.71
N LEU A 46 -3.05 2.75 19.42
CA LEU A 46 -3.50 4.05 18.93
C LEU A 46 -2.36 5.06 18.75
N THR A 47 -1.16 4.74 19.26
CA THR A 47 -0.03 5.67 19.24
C THR A 47 1.28 4.91 19.03
N THR A 48 2.31 5.62 18.59
CA THR A 48 3.69 5.11 18.51
C THR A 48 4.17 4.52 19.85
N ALA A 49 3.83 5.17 20.97
CA ALA A 49 4.22 4.68 22.29
C ALA A 49 3.56 3.33 22.63
N GLU A 50 2.31 3.11 22.20
CA GLU A 50 1.63 1.83 22.37
C GLU A 50 2.22 0.74 21.46
N VAL A 51 2.61 1.07 20.22
CA VAL A 51 3.34 0.15 19.34
C VAL A 51 4.69 -0.24 19.96
N GLN A 52 5.45 0.74 20.46
CA GLN A 52 6.70 0.52 21.18
C GLN A 52 6.50 -0.42 22.38
N ALA A 53 5.49 -0.15 23.22
CA ALA A 53 5.19 -1.00 24.38
C ALA A 53 4.85 -2.44 23.98
N ALA A 54 4.11 -2.62 22.87
CA ALA A 54 3.78 -3.94 22.35
C ALA A 54 5.02 -4.72 21.86
N VAL A 55 5.92 -4.07 21.11
CA VAL A 55 7.19 -4.66 20.65
C VAL A 55 8.06 -5.05 21.84
N VAL A 56 8.27 -4.14 22.81
CA VAL A 56 9.08 -4.41 24.00
C VAL A 56 8.50 -5.57 24.83
N ALA A 57 7.17 -5.62 24.99
CA ALA A 57 6.52 -6.73 25.69
C ALA A 57 6.71 -8.06 24.95
N ALA A 58 6.55 -8.10 23.63
CA ALA A 58 6.75 -9.30 22.82
C ALA A 58 8.18 -9.84 22.96
N VAL A 59 9.19 -8.96 22.81
CA VAL A 59 10.61 -9.30 22.95
C VAL A 59 10.93 -9.80 24.36
N ARG A 60 10.48 -9.10 25.40
CA ARG A 60 10.67 -9.51 26.80
C ARG A 60 10.15 -10.91 27.08
N HIS A 61 9.04 -11.28 26.43
CA HIS A 61 8.38 -12.58 26.61
C HIS A 61 8.83 -13.65 25.61
N GLY A 62 9.77 -13.34 24.71
CA GLY A 62 10.22 -14.25 23.66
C GLY A 62 9.11 -14.66 22.69
N VAL A 63 8.11 -13.78 22.48
CA VAL A 63 6.98 -14.03 21.57
C VAL A 63 7.25 -13.30 20.26
N PRO A 64 7.23 -13.98 19.10
CA PRO A 64 7.35 -13.31 17.80
C PRO A 64 6.17 -12.36 17.58
N PHE A 65 6.37 -11.32 16.80
CA PHE A 65 5.30 -10.39 16.45
C PHE A 65 5.23 -10.14 14.94
N VAL A 66 4.05 -9.78 14.46
CA VAL A 66 3.77 -9.38 13.08
C VAL A 66 2.98 -8.08 13.10
N ALA A 67 3.49 -7.07 12.41
CA ALA A 67 2.74 -5.85 12.14
C ALA A 67 1.71 -6.10 11.04
N ARG A 68 0.52 -5.53 11.20
CA ARG A 68 -0.57 -5.74 10.26
C ARG A 68 -1.35 -4.46 10.01
N GLY A 69 -1.45 -4.07 8.74
CA GLY A 69 -2.42 -3.09 8.26
C GLY A 69 -3.79 -3.74 8.02
N SER A 70 -4.40 -3.49 6.87
CA SER A 70 -5.70 -4.06 6.52
C SER A 70 -5.71 -5.56 6.19
N GLY A 71 -4.54 -6.17 5.97
CA GLY A 71 -4.42 -7.60 5.66
C GLY A 71 -4.79 -7.97 4.22
N THR A 72 -4.63 -7.06 3.26
CA THR A 72 -4.89 -7.29 1.83
C THR A 72 -3.72 -7.92 1.06
N GLY A 73 -2.59 -8.18 1.73
CA GLY A 73 -1.42 -8.81 1.13
C GLY A 73 -1.69 -10.23 0.66
N LEU A 74 -1.07 -10.61 -0.45
CA LEU A 74 -1.27 -11.91 -1.12
C LEU A 74 -0.09 -12.89 -0.91
N ALA A 75 1.00 -12.44 -0.28
CA ALA A 75 2.23 -13.20 -0.11
C ALA A 75 2.39 -13.84 1.28
N GLY A 76 1.46 -13.62 2.21
CA GLY A 76 1.53 -14.15 3.57
C GLY A 76 2.31 -13.28 4.56
N GLY A 77 2.82 -12.11 4.16
CA GLY A 77 3.63 -11.24 5.02
C GLY A 77 2.92 -10.74 6.29
N ALA A 78 1.57 -10.69 6.29
CA ALA A 78 0.78 -10.33 7.48
C ALA A 78 0.10 -11.54 8.15
N THR A 79 0.54 -12.76 7.80
CA THR A 79 0.05 -14.02 8.37
C THR A 79 0.96 -14.46 9.53
N PRO A 80 0.47 -14.48 10.78
CA PRO A 80 1.29 -14.81 11.94
C PRO A 80 1.65 -16.29 12.00
N LEU A 81 2.90 -16.58 12.39
CA LEU A 81 3.39 -17.93 12.71
C LEU A 81 3.56 -18.10 14.22
N ASP A 82 3.68 -19.33 14.69
CA ASP A 82 4.12 -19.67 16.06
C ASP A 82 3.36 -18.98 17.20
N HIS A 83 2.05 -18.78 17.04
CA HIS A 83 1.21 -18.06 18.02
C HIS A 83 1.73 -16.63 18.28
N ALA A 84 2.23 -15.95 17.24
CA ALA A 84 2.74 -14.59 17.32
C ALA A 84 1.72 -13.57 17.83
N LEU A 85 2.23 -12.48 18.38
CA LEU A 85 1.49 -11.25 18.61
C LEU A 85 1.21 -10.55 17.27
N VAL A 86 -0.05 -10.32 16.94
CA VAL A 86 -0.42 -9.46 15.82
C VAL A 86 -0.62 -8.03 16.33
N ILE A 87 0.16 -7.09 15.81
CA ILE A 87 0.06 -5.66 16.09
C ILE A 87 -0.73 -5.02 14.95
N ALA A 88 -2.04 -4.84 15.14
CA ALA A 88 -2.95 -4.33 14.11
C ALA A 88 -3.00 -2.79 14.15
N LEU A 89 -2.45 -2.16 13.12
CA LEU A 89 -2.28 -0.70 13.02
C LEU A 89 -3.53 0.01 12.47
N THR A 90 -4.63 -0.72 12.23
CA THR A 90 -5.85 -0.20 11.59
C THR A 90 -6.56 0.90 12.38
N LYS A 91 -6.25 1.07 13.67
CA LYS A 91 -6.79 2.16 14.49
C LYS A 91 -5.91 3.41 14.55
N MET A 92 -4.71 3.36 13.95
CA MET A 92 -3.86 4.54 13.75
C MET A 92 -4.17 5.07 12.36
N ASP A 93 -5.33 5.71 12.18
CA ASP A 93 -5.91 6.10 10.89
C ASP A 93 -6.09 7.62 10.70
N ALA A 94 -5.35 8.42 11.46
CA ALA A 94 -5.40 9.87 11.33
C ALA A 94 -4.49 10.41 10.19
N VAL A 95 -5.01 11.39 9.45
CA VAL A 95 -4.18 12.31 8.65
C VAL A 95 -3.72 13.43 9.59
N LEU A 96 -2.42 13.42 9.93
CA LEU A 96 -1.84 14.27 10.99
C LEU A 96 -1.64 15.71 10.51
N SER A 97 -1.18 15.89 9.27
CA SER A 97 -1.01 17.21 8.65
C SER A 97 -0.99 17.11 7.13
N VAL A 98 -1.42 18.17 6.44
CA VAL A 98 -1.32 18.29 4.98
C VAL A 98 -0.72 19.65 4.64
N ASP A 99 0.36 19.65 3.86
CA ASP A 99 0.94 20.84 3.24
C ASP A 99 0.64 20.82 1.73
N PRO A 100 -0.39 21.54 1.25
CA PRO A 100 -0.75 21.52 -0.16
C PRO A 100 0.22 22.34 -1.03
N VAL A 101 1.01 23.24 -0.45
CA VAL A 101 1.97 24.07 -1.18
C VAL A 101 3.22 23.24 -1.49
N ASN A 102 3.78 22.60 -0.46
CA ASN A 102 4.93 21.72 -0.60
C ASN A 102 4.55 20.29 -1.04
N ARG A 103 3.25 19.99 -1.12
CA ARG A 103 2.65 18.75 -1.60
C ARG A 103 3.16 17.51 -0.83
N PHE A 104 2.98 17.54 0.48
CA PHE A 104 3.16 16.35 1.31
C PHE A 104 2.13 16.27 2.44
N ALA A 105 1.98 15.09 3.02
CA ALA A 105 1.15 14.86 4.20
C ALA A 105 1.84 13.91 5.17
N TRP A 106 1.68 14.17 6.48
CA TRP A 106 2.00 13.18 7.50
C TRP A 106 0.72 12.41 7.85
N VAL A 107 0.81 11.09 7.82
CA VAL A 107 -0.32 10.20 8.05
C VAL A 107 0.07 9.05 8.98
N GLU A 108 -0.89 8.52 9.70
CA GLU A 108 -0.74 7.28 10.43
C GLU A 108 -0.86 6.06 9.50
N PRO A 109 -0.24 4.91 9.83
CA PRO A 109 -0.13 3.76 8.92
C PRO A 109 -1.46 3.08 8.58
N GLY A 110 -2.49 3.25 9.40
CA GLY A 110 -3.82 2.68 9.22
C GLY A 110 -4.71 3.46 8.25
N VAL A 111 -4.31 4.67 7.83
CA VAL A 111 -5.06 5.44 6.81
C VAL A 111 -5.22 4.60 5.55
N LEU A 112 -6.45 4.48 5.03
CA LEU A 112 -6.69 3.80 3.77
C LEU A 112 -6.16 4.61 2.58
N ASN A 113 -5.58 3.93 1.61
CA ASN A 113 -4.90 4.56 0.48
C ASN A 113 -5.79 5.56 -0.27
N LEU A 114 -6.99 5.11 -0.68
CA LEU A 114 -7.93 5.96 -1.40
C LEU A 114 -8.53 7.06 -0.51
N ASP A 115 -8.65 6.83 0.80
CA ASP A 115 -9.20 7.85 1.71
C ASP A 115 -8.25 9.04 1.88
N LEU A 116 -6.93 8.81 1.84
CA LEU A 116 -5.97 9.92 1.77
C LEU A 116 -6.22 10.78 0.54
N THR A 117 -6.32 10.17 -0.65
CA THR A 117 -6.61 10.89 -1.91
C THR A 117 -7.91 11.69 -1.81
N ARG A 118 -8.98 11.10 -1.28
CA ARG A 118 -10.27 11.79 -1.07
C ARG A 118 -10.13 13.02 -0.17
N GLN A 119 -9.33 12.95 0.88
CA GLN A 119 -9.11 14.06 1.82
C GLN A 119 -8.33 15.22 1.19
N VAL A 120 -7.39 14.94 0.27
CA VAL A 120 -6.54 15.96 -0.36
C VAL A 120 -7.05 16.47 -1.71
N THR A 121 -8.07 15.82 -2.30
CA THR A 121 -8.64 16.19 -3.61
C THR A 121 -9.09 17.65 -3.69
N LYS A 122 -9.58 18.23 -2.57
CA LYS A 122 -9.96 19.65 -2.49
C LYS A 122 -8.81 20.63 -2.80
N TYR A 123 -7.56 20.18 -2.74
CA TYR A 123 -6.38 20.94 -3.10
C TYR A 123 -5.90 20.69 -4.55
N GLY A 124 -6.63 19.88 -5.33
CA GLY A 124 -6.19 19.44 -6.65
C GLY A 124 -5.05 18.43 -6.61
N LEU A 125 -4.92 17.70 -5.50
CA LEU A 125 -3.87 16.72 -5.24
C LEU A 125 -4.44 15.32 -4.99
N HIS A 126 -3.59 14.30 -5.12
CA HIS A 126 -3.86 12.91 -4.73
C HIS A 126 -2.58 12.23 -4.19
N PHE A 127 -2.71 11.07 -3.56
CA PHE A 127 -1.59 10.16 -3.30
C PHE A 127 -1.48 9.18 -4.48
N ALA A 128 -0.35 9.17 -5.17
CA ALA A 128 -0.23 8.54 -6.49
C ALA A 128 -0.29 6.99 -6.49
N PRO A 129 0.40 6.27 -5.58
CA PRO A 129 0.32 4.82 -5.56
C PRO A 129 -1.12 4.33 -5.46
N ASP A 130 -1.53 3.51 -6.42
CA ASP A 130 -2.93 3.13 -6.66
C ASP A 130 -3.12 1.61 -6.78
N PRO A 131 -2.65 0.80 -5.80
CA PRO A 131 -2.81 -0.64 -5.84
C PRO A 131 -4.27 -1.03 -6.08
N SER A 132 -4.53 -2.18 -6.71
CA SER A 132 -5.90 -2.65 -6.97
C SER A 132 -6.76 -2.75 -5.70
N SER A 133 -6.13 -2.92 -4.54
CA SER A 133 -6.75 -2.92 -3.22
C SER A 133 -6.86 -1.53 -2.57
N GLN A 134 -6.64 -0.41 -3.27
CA GLN A 134 -6.58 0.96 -2.71
C GLN A 134 -7.80 1.38 -1.87
N GLN A 135 -8.97 0.76 -2.09
CA GLN A 135 -10.17 0.98 -1.30
C GLN A 135 -10.09 0.39 0.11
N SER A 136 -9.17 -0.53 0.35
CA SER A 136 -9.05 -1.30 1.59
C SER A 136 -7.62 -1.43 2.11
N CYS A 137 -6.57 -1.29 1.29
CA CYS A 137 -5.20 -1.31 1.78
C CYS A 137 -4.86 -0.01 2.51
N SER A 138 -4.04 -0.15 3.55
CA SER A 138 -3.59 0.94 4.41
C SER A 138 -2.21 1.44 3.98
N ILE A 139 -1.90 2.73 4.21
CA ILE A 139 -0.60 3.34 3.86
C ILE A 139 0.59 2.56 4.42
N GLY A 140 0.53 2.11 5.69
CA GLY A 140 1.60 1.33 6.30
C GLY A 140 1.83 -0.02 5.62
N GLY A 141 0.77 -0.65 5.10
CA GLY A 141 0.87 -1.86 4.28
C GLY A 141 1.53 -1.56 2.93
N ASN A 142 1.18 -0.43 2.31
CA ASN A 142 1.81 -0.01 1.05
C ASN A 142 3.30 0.26 1.23
N VAL A 143 3.70 0.87 2.34
CA VAL A 143 5.11 1.04 2.73
C VAL A 143 5.79 -0.31 2.91
N ALA A 144 5.19 -1.23 3.67
CA ALA A 144 5.76 -2.54 3.93
C ALA A 144 5.95 -3.37 2.65
N ASN A 145 5.07 -3.24 1.67
CA ASN A 145 5.09 -4.05 0.45
C ASN A 145 5.66 -3.31 -0.78
N ASN A 146 6.08 -2.05 -0.64
CA ASN A 146 6.43 -1.18 -1.77
C ASN A 146 5.36 -1.21 -2.88
N SER A 147 4.09 -1.04 -2.52
CA SER A 147 2.96 -1.24 -3.43
C SER A 147 3.08 -0.36 -4.68
N GLY A 148 2.81 -0.96 -5.84
CA GLY A 148 2.55 -0.27 -7.10
C GLY A 148 1.06 -0.23 -7.42
N GLY A 149 0.74 -0.10 -8.71
CA GLY A 149 -0.60 -0.08 -9.26
C GLY A 149 -0.55 0.22 -10.76
N PRO A 150 -1.70 0.35 -11.44
CA PRO A 150 -1.75 0.66 -12.87
C PRO A 150 -0.94 1.89 -13.28
N HIS A 151 -0.87 2.90 -12.41
CA HIS A 151 -0.15 4.16 -12.70
C HIS A 151 1.35 4.10 -12.41
N CYS A 152 1.90 2.95 -11.98
CA CYS A 152 3.31 2.88 -11.59
C CYS A 152 4.29 3.11 -12.75
N LEU A 153 3.84 2.98 -14.00
CA LEU A 153 4.64 3.32 -15.19
C LEU A 153 4.98 4.82 -15.23
N SER A 154 4.02 5.68 -14.88
CA SER A 154 4.16 7.14 -14.95
C SER A 154 4.61 7.74 -13.62
N ASP A 155 4.01 7.29 -12.51
CA ASP A 155 4.20 7.87 -11.19
C ASP A 155 5.23 7.10 -10.34
N GLY A 156 5.53 5.85 -10.68
CA GLY A 156 6.37 4.97 -9.89
C GLY A 156 5.60 4.27 -8.76
N VAL A 157 6.35 3.65 -7.83
CA VAL A 157 5.79 2.84 -6.74
C VAL A 157 5.82 3.59 -5.40
N THR A 158 5.35 2.96 -4.33
CA THR A 158 5.29 3.58 -2.99
C THR A 158 6.64 4.18 -2.55
N ALA A 159 7.78 3.53 -2.85
CA ALA A 159 9.10 4.05 -2.51
C ALA A 159 9.38 5.46 -3.09
N SER A 160 8.85 5.77 -4.28
CA SER A 160 8.97 7.10 -4.90
C SER A 160 8.18 8.19 -4.16
N HIS A 161 7.24 7.78 -3.30
CA HIS A 161 6.23 8.65 -2.70
C HIS A 161 6.31 8.75 -1.18
N VAL A 162 7.17 7.98 -0.52
CA VAL A 162 7.44 8.18 0.90
C VAL A 162 8.59 9.17 1.03
N LEU A 163 8.47 10.23 1.83
CA LEU A 163 9.52 11.23 2.07
C LEU A 163 10.24 11.00 3.39
N ALA A 164 9.49 10.56 4.40
CA ALA A 164 10.00 10.23 5.72
C ALA A 164 9.08 9.21 6.40
N MET A 165 9.56 8.56 7.46
CA MET A 165 8.73 7.71 8.31
C MET A 165 9.27 7.65 9.74
N GLU A 166 8.37 7.64 10.71
CA GLU A 166 8.67 7.28 12.10
C GLU A 166 8.51 5.77 12.23
N VAL A 167 9.50 5.09 12.79
CA VAL A 167 9.58 3.63 12.87
C VAL A 167 9.91 3.18 14.29
N VAL A 168 9.17 2.18 14.78
CA VAL A 168 9.52 1.41 15.97
C VAL A 168 10.37 0.21 15.55
N LEU A 169 11.62 0.15 15.99
CA LEU A 169 12.54 -0.96 15.71
C LEU A 169 12.30 -2.14 16.66
N SER A 170 12.91 -3.29 16.36
CA SER A 170 12.74 -4.53 17.13
C SER A 170 13.25 -4.45 18.58
N ASP A 171 14.17 -3.53 18.88
CA ASP A 171 14.63 -3.26 20.26
C ASP A 171 13.71 -2.28 21.01
N GLY A 172 12.65 -1.79 20.35
CA GLY A 172 11.72 -0.80 20.87
C GLY A 172 12.19 0.64 20.69
N SER A 173 13.37 0.91 20.12
CA SER A 173 13.78 2.28 19.81
C SER A 173 12.88 2.90 18.73
N VAL A 174 12.67 4.21 18.81
CA VAL A 174 11.91 4.98 17.82
C VAL A 174 12.88 5.84 17.04
N VAL A 175 12.85 5.70 15.71
CA VAL A 175 13.71 6.45 14.79
C VAL A 175 12.87 7.12 13.72
N VAL A 176 13.43 8.18 13.12
CA VAL A 176 12.86 8.80 11.91
C VAL A 176 13.82 8.52 10.76
N LEU A 177 13.31 7.95 9.68
CA LEU A 177 14.04 7.69 8.45
C LEU A 177 13.57 8.68 7.38
N GLY A 178 14.48 9.42 6.76
CA GLY A 178 14.16 10.51 5.82
C GLY A 178 13.84 11.83 6.52
N GLY A 179 13.30 12.78 5.77
CA GLY A 179 13.01 14.13 6.26
C GLY A 179 12.26 14.97 5.23
N ASP A 180 12.09 16.25 5.51
CA ASP A 180 11.58 17.27 4.59
C ASP A 180 12.65 17.83 3.65
N GLU A 181 13.93 17.54 3.92
CA GLU A 181 15.05 17.85 3.03
C GLU A 181 14.96 17.06 1.71
N PRO A 182 15.04 17.70 0.54
CA PRO A 182 15.01 17.01 -0.75
C PRO A 182 16.18 16.05 -0.98
N GLU A 183 17.36 16.40 -0.46
CA GLU A 183 18.60 15.63 -0.58
C GLU A 183 19.29 15.54 0.79
N PRO A 184 18.80 14.68 1.70
CA PRO A 184 19.41 14.53 3.01
C PRO A 184 20.80 13.92 2.90
N ALA A 185 21.74 14.35 3.74
CA ALA A 185 23.08 13.78 3.79
C ALA A 185 23.06 12.33 4.31
N GLY A 186 23.90 11.47 3.75
CA GLY A 186 24.09 10.08 4.22
C GLY A 186 23.41 9.03 3.35
N LEU A 187 23.06 7.89 3.97
CA LEU A 187 22.40 6.77 3.29
C LEU A 187 20.88 6.96 3.28
N ASP A 188 20.23 6.61 2.17
CA ASP A 188 18.77 6.57 2.10
C ASP A 188 18.20 5.30 2.76
N LEU A 189 18.19 5.30 4.11
CA LEU A 189 17.63 4.18 4.89
C LEU A 189 16.12 4.00 4.72
N ARG A 190 15.44 5.03 4.21
CA ARG A 190 14.03 4.96 3.84
C ARG A 190 13.83 3.94 2.71
N GLY A 191 14.67 4.01 1.67
CA GLY A 191 14.65 3.06 0.55
C GLY A 191 14.94 1.62 0.95
N ALA A 192 15.70 1.39 2.03
CA ALA A 192 15.92 0.05 2.58
C ALA A 192 14.71 -0.46 3.40
N PHE A 193 13.92 0.44 4.00
CA PHE A 193 12.75 0.08 4.79
C PHE A 193 11.50 -0.17 3.93
N VAL A 194 11.26 0.64 2.89
CA VAL A 194 10.11 0.44 2.00
C VAL A 194 10.26 -0.90 1.27
N GLY A 195 9.26 -1.76 1.36
CA GLY A 195 9.32 -3.13 0.82
C GLY A 195 9.94 -4.16 1.77
N SER A 196 10.30 -3.80 3.00
CA SER A 196 10.88 -4.75 3.97
C SER A 196 9.87 -5.72 4.58
N GLU A 197 8.59 -5.62 4.23
CA GLU A 197 7.49 -6.45 4.76
C GLU A 197 7.42 -6.49 6.31
N GLY A 198 7.76 -5.36 6.96
CA GLY A 198 7.78 -5.24 8.42
C GLY A 198 8.99 -5.88 9.12
N MET A 199 9.95 -6.45 8.37
CA MET A 199 11.12 -7.15 8.92
C MET A 199 12.14 -6.22 9.59
N PHE A 200 12.16 -4.94 9.26
CA PHE A 200 13.08 -3.95 9.85
C PHE A 200 12.45 -3.08 10.93
N GLY A 201 11.15 -3.25 11.20
CA GLY A 201 10.41 -2.48 12.19
C GLY A 201 8.99 -2.16 11.74
N ILE A 202 8.33 -1.30 12.51
CA ILE A 202 6.92 -0.94 12.32
C ILE A 202 6.84 0.56 12.06
N ALA A 203 6.42 0.97 10.86
CA ALA A 203 6.14 2.37 10.57
C ALA A 203 4.89 2.83 11.33
N THR A 204 5.02 3.90 12.13
CA THR A 204 3.96 4.47 12.97
C THR A 204 3.48 5.83 12.50
N LYS A 205 4.29 6.52 11.69
CA LYS A 205 3.89 7.72 10.93
C LYS A 205 4.63 7.71 9.59
N VAL A 206 3.97 8.16 8.54
CA VAL A 206 4.55 8.22 7.19
C VAL A 206 4.32 9.61 6.63
N CYS A 207 5.41 10.25 6.20
CA CYS A 207 5.34 11.45 5.37
C CYS A 207 5.27 11.02 3.91
N VAL A 208 4.19 11.34 3.22
CA VAL A 208 3.98 10.98 1.82
C VAL A 208 3.96 12.20 0.93
N ARG A 209 4.52 12.06 -0.28
CA ARG A 209 4.41 13.02 -1.38
C ARG A 209 3.00 12.97 -1.96
N LEU A 210 2.45 14.14 -2.22
CA LEU A 210 1.20 14.31 -2.95
C LEU A 210 1.49 14.74 -4.39
N THR A 211 0.73 14.18 -5.32
CA THR A 211 0.84 14.41 -6.76
C THR A 211 -0.28 15.33 -7.20
N GLN A 212 0.02 16.22 -8.15
CA GLN A 212 -0.98 17.11 -8.73
C GLN A 212 -1.85 16.34 -9.71
N ASN A 213 -3.17 16.57 -9.67
CA ASN A 213 -4.08 15.94 -10.60
C ASN A 213 -3.82 16.44 -12.03
N ALA A 214 -3.76 15.52 -12.99
CA ALA A 214 -3.71 15.88 -14.40
C ALA A 214 -5.00 16.62 -14.80
N PRO A 215 -4.90 17.72 -15.59
CA PRO A 215 -6.07 18.48 -15.98
C PRO A 215 -6.93 17.78 -17.03
N ALA A 216 -6.40 16.77 -17.73
CA ALA A 216 -7.15 15.95 -18.66
C ALA A 216 -6.59 14.52 -18.70
N VAL A 217 -7.50 13.55 -18.89
CA VAL A 217 -7.23 12.12 -19.03
C VAL A 217 -8.01 11.58 -20.23
N ARG A 218 -7.41 10.64 -20.96
CA ARG A 218 -8.07 9.85 -22.02
C ARG A 218 -7.74 8.38 -21.80
N THR A 219 -8.78 7.55 -21.84
CA THR A 219 -8.66 6.11 -21.73
C THR A 219 -9.13 5.48 -23.04
N MET A 220 -8.35 4.56 -23.58
CA MET A 220 -8.60 3.85 -24.83
C MET A 220 -8.58 2.36 -24.58
N LEU A 221 -9.41 1.63 -25.33
CA LEU A 221 -9.41 0.17 -25.38
C LEU A 221 -9.05 -0.24 -26.81
N MET A 222 -8.02 -1.06 -26.95
CA MET A 222 -7.58 -1.62 -28.23
C MET A 222 -7.66 -3.14 -28.16
N ASP A 223 -8.32 -3.77 -29.12
CA ASP A 223 -8.38 -5.22 -29.25
C ASP A 223 -7.40 -5.72 -30.32
N PHE A 224 -6.90 -6.95 -30.13
CA PHE A 224 -5.90 -7.55 -31.00
C PHE A 224 -6.28 -8.99 -31.37
N GLU A 225 -5.99 -9.36 -32.62
CA GLU A 225 -6.14 -10.74 -33.11
C GLU A 225 -5.10 -11.71 -32.51
N THR A 226 -3.99 -11.19 -31.96
CA THR A 226 -2.97 -11.99 -31.27
C THR A 226 -2.42 -11.26 -30.04
N VAL A 227 -2.02 -12.00 -29.01
CA VAL A 227 -1.32 -11.44 -27.83
C VAL A 227 -0.01 -10.77 -28.22
N GLU A 228 0.72 -11.35 -29.18
CA GLU A 228 1.97 -10.82 -29.72
C GLU A 228 1.79 -9.38 -30.28
N ALA A 229 0.72 -9.13 -31.03
CA ALA A 229 0.44 -7.80 -31.60
C ALA A 229 0.18 -6.75 -30.50
N GLY A 230 -0.53 -7.13 -29.43
CA GLY A 230 -0.73 -6.26 -28.26
C GLY A 230 0.59 -5.91 -27.57
N ALA A 231 1.45 -6.92 -27.34
CA ALA A 231 2.76 -6.72 -26.73
C ALA A 231 3.72 -5.88 -27.59
N GLN A 232 3.69 -6.06 -28.92
CA GLN A 232 4.45 -5.25 -29.86
C GLN A 232 3.97 -3.79 -29.86
N THR A 233 2.66 -3.56 -29.72
CA THR A 233 2.08 -2.22 -29.61
C THR A 233 2.57 -1.50 -28.35
N VAL A 234 2.57 -2.17 -27.20
CA VAL A 234 3.16 -1.64 -25.95
C VAL A 234 4.63 -1.25 -26.17
N SER A 235 5.42 -2.14 -26.79
CA SER A 235 6.84 -1.89 -27.06
C SER A 235 7.04 -0.69 -28.00
N ALA A 236 6.19 -0.54 -29.02
CA ALA A 236 6.25 0.56 -29.97
C ALA A 236 5.91 1.91 -29.32
N ILE A 237 4.91 1.95 -28.43
CA ILE A 237 4.53 3.15 -27.65
C ILE A 237 5.73 3.64 -26.84
N ILE A 238 6.35 2.75 -26.05
CA ILE A 238 7.51 3.10 -25.23
C ILE A 238 8.71 3.50 -26.10
N ALA A 239 8.98 2.78 -27.19
CA ALA A 239 10.07 3.10 -28.12
C ALA A 239 9.88 4.46 -28.83
N ALA A 240 8.64 4.90 -28.98
CA ALA A 240 8.31 6.22 -29.53
C ALA A 240 8.53 7.38 -28.52
N GLY A 241 8.99 7.07 -27.31
CA GLY A 241 9.26 8.03 -26.23
C GLY A 241 8.01 8.47 -25.47
N MET A 242 6.89 7.77 -25.64
CA MET A 242 5.66 8.03 -24.89
C MET A 242 5.69 7.27 -23.56
N VAL A 243 5.28 7.95 -22.48
CA VAL A 243 5.06 7.34 -21.17
C VAL A 243 3.58 7.54 -20.82
N PRO A 244 2.70 6.61 -21.21
CA PRO A 244 1.30 6.65 -20.83
C PRO A 244 1.16 6.59 -19.30
N ALA A 245 0.02 7.07 -18.81
CA ALA A 245 -0.34 6.98 -17.41
C ALA A 245 -0.46 5.50 -16.98
N ALA A 246 -1.10 4.67 -17.81
CA ALA A 246 -1.23 3.23 -17.63
C ALA A 246 -1.24 2.46 -18.97
N LEU A 247 -0.74 1.23 -18.95
CA LEU A 247 -0.77 0.26 -20.05
C LEU A 247 -1.07 -1.13 -19.49
N GLU A 248 -2.34 -1.55 -19.52
CA GLU A 248 -2.80 -2.80 -18.91
C GLU A 248 -3.32 -3.76 -19.97
N MET A 249 -2.73 -4.96 -20.08
CA MET A 249 -3.09 -5.96 -21.07
C MET A 249 -3.78 -7.17 -20.42
N MET A 250 -4.88 -7.63 -21.02
CA MET A 250 -5.55 -8.86 -20.65
C MET A 250 -5.60 -9.80 -21.85
N ASP A 251 -5.30 -11.08 -21.64
CA ASP A 251 -5.53 -12.11 -22.66
C ASP A 251 -7.01 -12.47 -22.75
N GLN A 252 -7.37 -13.26 -23.76
CA GLN A 252 -8.76 -13.66 -24.00
C GLN A 252 -9.40 -14.36 -22.79
N LEU A 253 -8.66 -15.21 -22.07
CA LEU A 253 -9.19 -15.94 -20.91
C LEU A 253 -9.54 -14.97 -19.78
N CYS A 254 -8.66 -14.01 -19.49
CA CYS A 254 -8.92 -12.94 -18.53
C CYS A 254 -10.12 -12.09 -18.96
N VAL A 255 -10.21 -11.69 -20.23
CA VAL A 255 -11.33 -10.89 -20.76
C VAL A 255 -12.66 -11.64 -20.60
N GLN A 256 -12.71 -12.92 -20.97
CA GLN A 256 -13.90 -13.76 -20.81
C GLN A 256 -14.31 -13.91 -19.34
N ALA A 257 -13.34 -14.14 -18.44
CA ALA A 257 -13.60 -14.28 -17.02
C ALA A 257 -14.14 -12.98 -16.40
N VAL A 258 -13.54 -11.84 -16.74
CA VAL A 258 -13.99 -10.52 -16.27
C VAL A 258 -15.36 -10.18 -16.83
N GLU A 259 -15.60 -10.39 -18.13
CA GLU A 259 -16.89 -10.08 -18.77
C GLU A 259 -18.02 -10.96 -18.22
N ALA A 260 -17.75 -12.22 -17.89
CA ALA A 260 -18.72 -13.12 -17.28
C ALA A 260 -19.15 -12.68 -15.87
N TYR A 261 -18.34 -11.85 -15.20
CA TYR A 261 -18.62 -11.33 -13.85
C TYR A 261 -19.14 -9.89 -13.86
N ILE A 262 -18.52 -9.00 -14.63
CA ILE A 262 -18.79 -7.54 -14.61
C ILE A 262 -19.79 -7.11 -15.69
N HIS A 263 -19.88 -7.83 -16.82
CA HIS A 263 -20.71 -7.48 -17.97
C HIS A 263 -20.45 -6.05 -18.52
N ALA A 264 -19.18 -5.71 -18.75
CA ALA A 264 -18.75 -4.38 -19.18
C ALA A 264 -18.85 -4.18 -20.70
N GLY A 265 -19.19 -5.22 -21.47
CA GLY A 265 -19.19 -5.19 -22.94
C GLY A 265 -17.79 -5.35 -23.54
N LEU A 266 -16.90 -6.09 -22.87
CA LEU A 266 -15.56 -6.36 -23.37
C LEU A 266 -15.58 -7.29 -24.59
N PRO A 267 -14.64 -7.15 -25.55
CA PRO A 267 -14.59 -7.98 -26.76
C PRO A 267 -14.06 -9.39 -26.45
N VAL A 268 -14.94 -10.29 -26.03
CA VAL A 268 -14.60 -11.67 -25.62
C VAL A 268 -13.98 -12.56 -26.72
N ASP A 269 -14.14 -12.15 -27.98
CA ASP A 269 -13.57 -12.84 -29.14
C ASP A 269 -12.14 -12.36 -29.47
N ALA A 270 -11.68 -11.26 -28.86
CA ALA A 270 -10.31 -10.76 -29.06
C ALA A 270 -9.29 -11.68 -28.36
N ALA A 271 -8.13 -11.87 -28.99
CA ALA A 271 -7.04 -12.65 -28.38
C ALA A 271 -6.38 -11.91 -27.21
N ALA A 272 -6.36 -10.57 -27.29
CA ALA A 272 -5.92 -9.69 -26.23
C ALA A 272 -6.64 -8.34 -26.30
N VAL A 273 -6.74 -7.68 -25.16
CA VAL A 273 -7.19 -6.29 -25.02
C VAL A 273 -6.12 -5.50 -24.29
N LEU A 274 -5.81 -4.30 -24.79
CA LEU A 274 -4.95 -3.32 -24.15
C LEU A 274 -5.78 -2.11 -23.73
N LEU A 275 -5.75 -1.80 -22.44
CA LEU A 275 -6.23 -0.55 -21.88
C LEU A 275 -5.06 0.42 -21.83
N VAL A 276 -5.22 1.56 -22.50
CA VAL A 276 -4.23 2.63 -22.54
C VAL A 276 -4.82 3.85 -21.87
N GLU A 277 -4.14 4.39 -20.87
CA GLU A 277 -4.49 5.69 -20.29
C GLU A 277 -3.38 6.69 -20.54
N VAL A 278 -3.75 7.88 -21.01
CA VAL A 278 -2.85 9.02 -21.16
C VAL A 278 -3.41 10.17 -20.35
N ALA A 279 -2.54 10.84 -19.59
CA ALA A 279 -2.91 11.95 -18.73
C ALA A 279 -1.93 13.11 -18.93
N GLY A 280 -2.44 14.34 -18.93
CA GLY A 280 -1.60 15.51 -19.12
C GLY A 280 -2.34 16.80 -19.45
N LEU A 281 -1.63 17.74 -20.08
CA LEU A 281 -2.21 18.98 -20.56
C LEU A 281 -3.10 18.71 -21.79
N PRO A 282 -4.25 19.38 -21.96
CA PRO A 282 -5.20 19.10 -23.05
C PRO A 282 -4.58 19.07 -24.45
N HIS A 283 -3.67 20.00 -24.78
CA HIS A 283 -3.06 20.03 -26.11
C HIS A 283 -2.09 18.85 -26.34
N GLY A 284 -1.27 18.50 -25.34
CA GLY A 284 -0.36 17.35 -25.47
C GLY A 284 -1.13 16.04 -25.59
N LEU A 285 -2.18 15.91 -24.79
CA LEU A 285 -3.03 14.73 -24.72
C LEU A 285 -3.69 14.38 -26.07
N GLU A 286 -4.21 15.35 -26.80
CA GLU A 286 -4.81 15.09 -28.13
C GLU A 286 -3.77 14.63 -29.15
N ALA A 287 -2.53 15.10 -29.06
CA ALA A 287 -1.44 14.64 -29.92
C ALA A 287 -0.99 13.22 -29.57
N ASP A 288 -0.95 12.89 -28.28
CA ASP A 288 -0.59 11.55 -27.80
C ASP A 288 -1.66 10.51 -28.14
N VAL A 289 -2.94 10.88 -28.08
CA VAL A 289 -4.06 9.99 -28.47
C VAL A 289 -4.10 9.73 -29.98
N ALA A 290 -3.68 10.70 -30.80
CA ALA A 290 -3.70 10.56 -32.25
C ALA A 290 -2.52 9.75 -32.83
N ARG A 291 -1.46 9.52 -32.04
CA ARG A 291 -0.26 8.77 -32.43
C ARG A 291 -0.41 7.28 -32.12
#